data_AF-A0A2G5VQH8-F1
#
_entry.id   AF-A0A2G5VQH8-F1
#
_cell.length_a   1.000
_cell.length_b   1.000
_cell.length_c   1.000
_cell.angle_alpha   90.00
_cell.angle_beta   90.00
_cell.angle_gamma   90.00
#
_symmetry.space_group_name_H-M   'P 1'
#
loop_
_entity.id
_entity.type
_entity.pdbx_description
1 polymer ?
#
loop_
_entity_poly.entity_id
_entity_poly.type
_entity_poly.pdbx_seq_one_letter_code
_entity_poly.pdbx_strand_id
1 'polypeptide(L)'
;MYSVASKINGMGAFEHDEHFKDVADELPMFSSPYPVYATTVQVTGSGTIGLPDLYLPLSNDYWVAITYQDHVPIDSFQSLNLRWVNPSDSGSFTVVAGAYYAGTYAYDYFTFHATNYKMTLDYNYSGPDVQNLQIRVYSQTPLNNWLPYSD
;
A
#
# COMPACT_ATOMS: atom_id res chain seq x y z
N MET A 1 2.47 15.75 7.47
CA MET A 1 1.62 14.60 7.87
C MET A 1 2.16 13.31 7.27
N TYR A 2 2.28 13.20 5.94
CA TYR A 2 2.83 12.02 5.27
C TYR A 2 4.18 11.51 5.83
N SER A 3 5.19 12.38 5.93
CA SER A 3 6.51 12.01 6.48
C SER A 3 6.46 11.48 7.92
N VAL A 4 5.52 11.96 8.73
CA VAL A 4 5.33 11.44 10.10
C VAL A 4 4.69 10.06 10.06
N ALA A 5 3.65 9.87 9.24
CA ALA A 5 2.99 8.59 9.05
C ALA A 5 3.96 7.50 8.57
N SER A 6 4.87 7.81 7.63
CA SER A 6 5.88 6.86 7.15
C SER A 6 6.77 6.33 8.28
N LYS A 7 7.17 7.20 9.23
CA LYS A 7 8.07 6.84 10.34
C LYS A 7 7.42 6.00 11.43
N ILE A 8 6.09 5.91 11.44
CA ILE A 8 5.32 5.17 12.46
C ILE A 8 4.55 3.99 11.86
N ASN A 9 4.94 3.53 10.66
CA ASN A 9 4.22 2.51 9.88
C ASN A 9 2.74 2.88 9.60
N GLY A 10 2.40 4.16 9.72
CA GLY A 10 1.08 4.70 9.40
C GLY A 10 0.87 4.87 7.89
N MET A 11 -0.31 5.39 7.57
CA MET A 11 -0.75 5.75 6.22
C MET A 11 -1.16 7.23 6.22
N GLY A 12 -0.83 7.95 5.16
CA GLY A 12 -1.24 9.34 4.98
C GLY A 12 -1.84 9.56 3.60
N ALA A 13 -3.16 9.61 3.50
CA ALA A 13 -3.88 9.82 2.24
C ALA A 13 -4.30 11.28 2.04
N PHE A 14 -4.48 11.67 0.78
CA PHE A 14 -5.13 12.89 0.36
C PHE A 14 -6.40 12.53 -0.40
N GLU A 15 -7.54 13.03 0.05
CA GLU A 15 -8.85 12.69 -0.49
C GLU A 15 -9.68 13.95 -0.70
N HIS A 16 -10.59 13.91 -1.67
CA HIS A 16 -11.55 14.99 -1.88
C HIS A 16 -12.56 15.05 -0.72
N ASP A 17 -12.91 16.26 -0.28
CA ASP A 17 -13.80 16.51 0.86
C ASP A 17 -15.13 15.75 0.76
N GLU A 18 -15.69 15.65 -0.45
CA GLU A 18 -16.95 14.94 -0.74
C GLU A 18 -16.90 13.43 -0.49
N HIS A 19 -15.70 12.84 -0.50
CA HIS A 19 -15.46 11.41 -0.27
C HIS A 19 -14.75 11.14 1.06
N PHE A 20 -14.40 12.18 1.82
CA PHE A 20 -13.61 12.03 3.05
C PHE A 20 -14.26 11.07 4.05
N LYS A 21 -15.59 11.11 4.19
CA LYS A 21 -16.32 10.20 5.08
C LYS A 21 -16.19 8.75 4.61
N ASP A 22 -16.40 8.52 3.31
CA ASP A 22 -16.38 7.18 2.74
C ASP A 22 -14.98 6.57 2.91
N VAL A 23 -13.93 7.32 2.55
CA VAL A 23 -12.54 6.85 2.69
C VAL A 23 -12.13 6.68 4.16
N ALA A 24 -12.64 7.50 5.08
CA ALA A 24 -12.37 7.33 6.50
C ALA A 24 -12.89 5.99 7.03
N ASP A 25 -14.08 5.55 6.61
CA ASP A 25 -14.66 4.25 6.97
C ASP A 25 -13.89 3.08 6.34
N GLU A 26 -13.17 3.34 5.24
CA GLU A 26 -12.33 2.38 4.51
C GLU A 26 -10.88 2.34 5.01
N LEU A 27 -10.54 3.04 6.08
CA LEU A 27 -9.24 2.86 6.72
C LEU A 27 -9.21 1.51 7.46
N PRO A 28 -8.07 0.80 7.47
CA PRO A 28 -7.95 -0.55 8.01
C PRO A 28 -8.25 -0.64 9.52
N MET A 29 -8.26 0.48 10.22
CA MET A 29 -8.47 0.59 11.67
C MET A 29 -9.78 -0.06 12.15
N PHE A 30 -10.81 -0.16 11.31
CA PHE A 30 -12.11 -0.69 11.70
C PHE A 30 -12.27 -2.21 11.50
N SER A 31 -11.58 -2.79 10.52
CA SER A 31 -11.76 -4.20 10.13
C SER A 31 -10.50 -5.04 10.31
N SER A 32 -9.33 -4.49 10.02
CA SER A 32 -8.03 -5.17 10.03
C SER A 32 -6.98 -4.25 10.66
N PRO A 33 -6.99 -4.04 11.99
CA PRO A 33 -6.21 -2.97 12.60
C PRO A 33 -4.71 -3.30 12.76
N TYR A 34 -4.31 -4.56 12.54
CA TYR A 34 -2.95 -5.00 12.86
C TYR A 34 -2.06 -4.96 11.61
N PRO A 35 -1.13 -4.00 11.47
CA PRO A 35 -0.19 -4.03 10.36
C PRO A 35 0.73 -5.24 10.51
N VAL A 36 0.90 -5.99 9.42
CA VAL A 36 1.79 -7.16 9.31
C VAL A 36 2.88 -6.98 8.27
N TYR A 37 2.82 -5.90 7.49
CA TYR A 37 3.86 -5.48 6.57
C TYR A 37 3.78 -3.97 6.37
N ALA A 38 4.95 -3.32 6.31
CA ALA A 38 5.05 -1.91 6.00
C ALA A 38 6.31 -1.62 5.20
N THR A 39 6.16 -0.96 4.06
CA THR A 39 7.29 -0.43 3.28
C THR A 39 6.97 0.97 2.75
N THR A 40 7.96 1.84 2.79
CA THR A 40 7.87 3.18 2.23
C THR A 40 8.97 3.31 1.18
N VAL A 41 8.62 3.74 -0.03
CA VAL A 41 9.58 3.81 -1.16
C VAL A 41 9.48 5.14 -1.87
N GLN A 42 10.61 5.54 -2.47
CA GLN A 42 10.69 6.70 -3.36
C GLN A 42 10.87 6.22 -4.79
N VAL A 43 10.05 6.75 -5.69
CA VAL A 43 10.09 6.40 -7.11
C VAL A 43 9.99 7.65 -7.99
N THR A 44 10.45 7.54 -9.24
CA THR A 44 10.38 8.63 -10.23
C THR A 44 10.13 8.06 -11.61
N GLY A 45 9.28 8.72 -12.39
CA GLY A 45 8.91 8.29 -13.75
C GLY A 45 8.22 6.93 -13.74
N SER A 46 8.70 6.01 -14.59
CA SER A 46 8.15 4.66 -14.71
C SER A 46 9.24 3.61 -14.48
N GLY A 47 8.87 2.48 -13.88
CA GLY A 47 9.83 1.41 -13.64
C GLY A 47 9.26 0.26 -12.83
N THR A 48 10.16 -0.64 -12.47
CA THR A 48 9.90 -1.80 -11.62
C THR A 48 10.92 -1.84 -10.51
N ILE A 49 10.47 -2.01 -9.27
CA ILE A 49 11.35 -2.23 -8.11
C ILE A 49 10.98 -3.50 -7.36
N GLY A 50 11.97 -4.11 -6.73
CA GLY A 50 11.75 -5.11 -5.69
C GLY A 50 11.45 -4.42 -4.36
N LEU A 51 10.52 -4.96 -3.61
CA LEU A 51 10.20 -4.53 -2.25
C LEU A 51 10.70 -5.59 -1.24
N PRO A 52 10.77 -5.28 0.06
CA PRO A 52 11.02 -6.30 1.08
C PRO A 52 10.04 -7.46 0.94
N ASP A 53 10.51 -8.69 1.14
CA ASP A 53 9.66 -9.89 1.08
C ASP A 53 8.55 -9.81 2.15
N LEU A 54 7.37 -10.30 1.81
CA LEU A 54 6.21 -10.36 2.68
C LEU A 54 6.15 -11.74 3.32
N TYR A 55 6.35 -11.82 4.63
CA TYR A 55 6.17 -13.05 5.41
C TYR A 55 4.84 -13.02 6.15
N LEU A 56 4.00 -14.04 5.94
CA LEU A 56 2.72 -14.18 6.63
C LEU A 56 2.66 -15.51 7.39
N PRO A 57 2.35 -15.51 8.69
CA PRO A 57 2.31 -16.75 9.49
C PRO A 57 0.99 -17.52 9.37
N LEU A 58 -0.05 -16.91 8.80
CA LEU A 58 -1.39 -17.46 8.73
C LEU A 58 -1.92 -17.37 7.29
N SER A 59 -2.72 -18.36 6.89
CA SER A 59 -3.48 -18.27 5.64
C SER A 59 -4.78 -17.56 5.94
N ASN A 60 -5.01 -16.38 5.38
CA ASN A 60 -6.18 -15.56 5.65
C ASN A 60 -6.36 -14.48 4.55
N ASP A 61 -7.44 -13.73 4.63
CA ASP A 61 -7.62 -12.49 3.89
C ASP A 61 -6.90 -11.35 4.61
N TYR A 62 -6.13 -10.59 3.84
CA TYR A 62 -5.36 -9.45 4.31
C TYR A 62 -5.80 -8.19 3.58
N TRP A 63 -5.86 -7.09 4.33
CA TRP A 63 -6.16 -5.76 3.78
C TRP A 63 -4.87 -5.16 3.23
N VAL A 64 -4.77 -5.02 1.91
CA VAL A 64 -3.62 -4.37 1.26
C VAL A 64 -4.01 -2.94 0.97
N ALA A 65 -3.24 -1.99 1.50
CA ALA A 65 -3.48 -0.57 1.32
C ALA A 65 -2.25 0.13 0.76
N ILE A 66 -2.47 1.06 -0.17
CA ILE A 66 -1.43 1.81 -0.86
C ILE A 66 -1.81 3.29 -0.85
N THR A 67 -0.90 4.14 -0.39
CA THR A 67 -0.93 5.55 -0.74
C THR A 67 0.12 5.79 -1.81
N TYR A 68 -0.33 6.21 -2.99
CA TYR A 68 0.52 6.30 -4.17
C TYR A 68 1.02 7.71 -4.49
N GLN A 69 0.63 8.72 -3.75
CA GLN A 69 1.17 10.07 -3.90
C GLN A 69 1.10 10.83 -2.57
N ASP A 70 2.15 11.59 -2.25
CA ASP A 70 2.34 12.25 -0.96
C ASP A 70 2.17 13.78 -0.99
N HIS A 71 1.70 14.31 -2.10
CA HIS A 71 1.52 15.74 -2.30
C HIS A 71 0.25 16.05 -3.09
N VAL A 72 -0.14 17.32 -3.07
CA VAL A 72 -1.19 17.90 -3.90
C VAL A 72 -0.57 18.99 -4.80
N PRO A 73 -1.08 19.22 -6.02
CA PRO A 73 -2.24 18.55 -6.64
C PRO A 73 -1.98 17.09 -7.04
N ILE A 74 -3.05 16.29 -7.18
CA ILE A 74 -2.97 14.91 -7.66
C ILE A 74 -2.87 14.92 -9.18
N ASP A 75 -1.65 14.91 -9.71
CA ASP A 75 -1.38 15.21 -11.12
C ASP A 75 -0.35 14.30 -11.81
N SER A 76 0.46 13.56 -11.05
CA SER A 76 1.57 12.77 -11.59
C SER A 76 1.23 11.29 -11.74
N PHE A 77 0.39 10.73 -10.86
CA PHE A 77 0.07 9.30 -10.87
C PHE A 77 -0.64 8.87 -12.16
N GLN A 78 -0.16 7.80 -12.79
CA GLN A 78 -0.79 7.17 -13.96
C GLN A 78 -1.30 5.77 -13.62
N SER A 79 -0.43 4.93 -13.05
CA SER A 79 -0.78 3.57 -12.64
C SER A 79 0.29 2.94 -11.76
N LEU A 80 -0.11 1.94 -10.97
CA LEU A 80 0.80 0.99 -10.34
C LEU A 80 0.22 -0.43 -10.40
N ASN A 81 1.11 -1.42 -10.27
CA ASN A 81 0.75 -2.82 -10.07
C ASN A 81 1.69 -3.42 -9.02
N LEU A 82 1.16 -3.66 -7.83
CA LEU A 82 1.85 -4.39 -6.78
C LEU A 82 1.67 -5.89 -7.05
N ARG A 83 2.74 -6.66 -7.15
CA ARG A 83 2.70 -8.11 -7.37
C ARG A 83 3.37 -8.85 -6.25
N TRP A 84 2.83 -10.03 -5.95
CA TRP A 84 3.41 -10.98 -5.02
C TRP A 84 3.49 -12.35 -5.68
N VAL A 85 4.58 -13.06 -5.42
CA VAL A 85 4.80 -14.41 -5.94
C VAL A 85 5.52 -15.28 -4.93
N ASN A 86 5.07 -16.53 -4.82
CA ASN A 86 5.81 -17.62 -4.21
C ASN A 86 5.78 -18.83 -5.19
N PRO A 87 6.49 -19.94 -4.92
CA PRO A 87 6.55 -21.07 -5.85
C PRO A 87 5.20 -21.75 -6.19
N SER A 88 4.15 -21.52 -5.40
CA SER A 88 2.84 -22.20 -5.51
C SER A 88 1.66 -21.25 -5.72
N ASP A 89 1.86 -19.94 -5.58
CA ASP A 89 0.79 -18.94 -5.61
C ASP A 89 1.35 -17.56 -6.03
N SER A 90 0.50 -16.74 -6.66
CA SER A 90 0.83 -15.40 -7.10
C SER A 90 -0.42 -14.54 -7.25
N GLY A 91 -0.28 -13.24 -7.07
CA GLY A 91 -1.36 -12.29 -7.30
C GLY A 91 -0.84 -10.88 -7.53
N SER A 92 -1.77 -9.96 -7.76
CA SER A 92 -1.44 -8.55 -7.96
C SER A 92 -2.58 -7.61 -7.62
N PHE A 93 -2.24 -6.38 -7.24
CA PHE A 93 -3.16 -5.27 -7.03
C PHE A 93 -2.81 -4.13 -7.99
N THR A 94 -3.71 -3.85 -8.93
CA THR A 94 -3.56 -2.77 -9.92
C THR A 94 -4.36 -1.54 -9.49
N VAL A 95 -3.73 -0.38 -9.55
CA VAL A 95 -4.38 0.92 -9.34
C VAL A 95 -4.08 1.80 -10.56
N VAL A 96 -5.09 2.51 -11.06
CA VAL A 96 -4.97 3.40 -12.22
C VAL A 96 -5.48 4.79 -11.86
N ALA A 97 -4.96 5.82 -12.52
CA ALA A 97 -5.38 7.19 -12.28
C ALA A 97 -6.90 7.37 -12.48
N GLY A 98 -7.53 8.13 -11.57
CA GLY A 98 -8.97 8.34 -11.57
C GLY A 98 -9.79 7.15 -11.05
N ALA A 99 -9.16 6.05 -10.63
CA ALA A 99 -9.81 5.05 -9.80
C ALA A 99 -9.92 5.53 -8.34
N TYR A 100 -10.91 5.04 -7.60
CA TYR A 100 -11.10 5.28 -6.16
C TYR A 100 -11.18 6.75 -5.74
N TYR A 101 -12.38 7.34 -5.82
CA TYR A 101 -12.71 8.66 -5.27
C TYR A 101 -11.78 9.82 -5.70
N ALA A 102 -10.94 9.61 -6.71
CA ALA A 102 -9.93 10.53 -7.25
C ALA A 102 -8.86 11.01 -6.24
N GLY A 103 -8.73 10.35 -5.08
CA GLY A 103 -7.71 10.67 -4.07
C GLY A 103 -6.37 9.98 -4.31
N THR A 104 -5.66 9.66 -3.21
CA THR A 104 -4.35 8.99 -3.25
C THR A 104 -4.32 7.66 -2.53
N TYR A 105 -5.43 7.22 -1.94
CA TYR A 105 -5.57 5.95 -1.24
C TYR A 105 -6.27 4.90 -2.10
N ALA A 106 -5.69 3.70 -2.15
CA ALA A 106 -6.30 2.53 -2.72
C ALA A 106 -6.15 1.35 -1.77
N TYR A 107 -7.16 0.49 -1.74
CA TYR A 107 -7.15 -0.72 -0.92
C TYR A 107 -7.95 -1.85 -1.56
N ASP A 108 -7.68 -3.08 -1.13
CA ASP A 108 -8.55 -4.24 -1.34
C ASP A 108 -8.20 -5.38 -0.38
N TYR A 109 -9.05 -6.41 -0.32
CA TYR A 109 -8.76 -7.67 0.34
C TYR A 109 -8.15 -8.68 -0.63
N PHE A 110 -7.07 -9.32 -0.20
CA PHE A 110 -6.47 -10.43 -0.93
C PHE A 110 -6.23 -11.61 0.00
N THR A 111 -6.55 -12.81 -0.47
CA THR A 111 -6.22 -14.05 0.22
C THR A 111 -4.74 -14.36 0.05
N PHE A 112 -4.04 -14.60 1.16
CA PHE A 112 -2.67 -15.09 1.17
C PHE A 112 -2.56 -16.41 1.93
N HIS A 113 -1.53 -17.18 1.60
CA HIS A 113 -1.14 -18.38 2.33
C HIS A 113 -0.06 -18.08 3.38
N ALA A 114 0.06 -18.98 4.36
CA ALA A 114 1.06 -18.92 5.43
C ALA A 114 2.48 -19.21 4.89
N THR A 115 3.09 -18.24 4.21
CA THR A 115 4.39 -18.39 3.54
C THR A 115 5.08 -17.04 3.29
N ASN A 116 6.22 -17.08 2.59
CA ASN A 116 6.94 -15.91 2.11
C ASN A 116 6.56 -15.61 0.66
N TYR A 117 6.32 -14.34 0.37
CA TYR A 117 6.09 -13.82 -0.97
C TYR A 117 7.18 -12.82 -1.34
N LYS A 118 7.71 -12.98 -2.55
CA LYS A 118 8.52 -11.94 -3.18
C LYS A 118 7.60 -10.84 -3.69
N MET A 119 7.90 -9.60 -3.29
CA MET A 119 7.09 -8.42 -3.61
C MET A 119 7.78 -7.59 -4.69
N THR A 120 7.03 -7.21 -5.73
CA THR A 120 7.51 -6.28 -6.76
C THR A 120 6.47 -5.22 -7.04
N LEU A 121 6.91 -4.01 -7.37
CA LEU A 121 6.04 -2.91 -7.74
C LEU A 121 6.42 -2.40 -9.12
N ASP A 122 5.48 -2.49 -10.05
CA ASP A 122 5.53 -1.71 -11.29
C ASP A 122 4.82 -0.38 -11.03
N TYR A 123 5.42 0.73 -11.46
CA TYR A 123 4.86 2.06 -11.26
C TYR A 123 5.03 2.92 -12.51
N ASN A 124 4.12 3.86 -12.67
CA ASN A 124 4.14 4.84 -13.75
C ASN A 124 3.61 6.18 -13.26
N TYR A 125 4.47 7.19 -13.30
CA TYR A 125 4.15 8.59 -13.03
C TYR A 125 4.58 9.45 -14.21
N SER A 126 3.81 10.49 -14.50
CA SER A 126 4.22 11.56 -15.40
C SER A 126 5.10 12.56 -14.68
N GLY A 127 6.13 13.04 -15.38
CA GLY A 127 7.04 14.07 -14.87
C GLY A 127 8.25 13.53 -14.11
N PRO A 128 9.19 14.42 -13.74
CA PRO A 128 10.47 14.06 -13.13
C PRO A 128 10.44 14.03 -11.60
N ASP A 129 9.31 14.33 -10.97
CA ASP A 129 9.23 14.50 -9.52
C ASP A 129 9.27 13.16 -8.79
N VAL A 130 9.97 13.14 -7.65
CA VAL A 130 10.01 11.99 -6.74
C VAL A 130 8.68 11.86 -6.04
N GLN A 131 8.13 10.65 -6.04
CA GLN A 131 6.88 10.30 -5.37
C GLN A 131 7.22 9.40 -4.18
N ASN A 132 6.66 9.72 -3.01
CA ASN A 132 6.74 8.82 -1.87
C ASN A 132 5.50 7.93 -1.86
N LEU A 133 5.71 6.61 -1.76
CA LEU A 133 4.65 5.61 -1.70
C LEU A 133 4.70 4.89 -0.35
N GLN A 134 3.53 4.65 0.23
CA GLN A 134 3.35 3.82 1.42
C GLN A 134 2.55 2.59 1.02
N ILE A 135 3.10 1.41 1.30
CA ILE A 135 2.40 0.13 1.10
C ILE A 135 2.32 -0.54 2.46
N ARG A 136 1.11 -0.96 2.83
CA ARG A 136 0.82 -1.60 4.10
C ARG A 136 -0.06 -2.82 3.86
N VAL A 137 0.20 -3.88 4.61
CA VAL A 137 -0.68 -5.05 4.68
C VAL A 137 -1.14 -5.19 6.11
N TYR A 138 -2.44 -5.36 6.30
CA TYR A 138 -3.04 -5.52 7.61
C TYR A 138 -3.80 -6.83 7.74
N SER A 139 -3.90 -7.28 8.99
CA SER A 139 -4.62 -8.48 9.37
C SER A 139 -5.66 -8.18 10.45
N GLN A 140 -6.65 -9.06 10.55
CA GLN A 140 -7.58 -9.12 11.67
C GLN A 140 -6.94 -9.73 12.93
N THR A 141 -5.79 -10.39 12.78
CA THR A 141 -5.06 -11.02 13.89
C THR A 141 -3.66 -10.41 14.03
N PRO A 142 -3.20 -10.10 15.25
CA PRO A 142 -1.87 -9.54 15.46
C PRO A 142 -0.77 -10.57 15.20
N LEU A 143 0.43 -10.09 14.83
CA LEU A 143 1.65 -10.90 14.89
C LEU A 143 2.13 -11.06 16.34
N ASN A 144 2.92 -12.10 16.58
CA ASN A 144 3.57 -12.32 17.88
C ASN A 144 4.73 -11.32 18.15
N ASN A 145 5.11 -10.52 17.16
CA ASN A 145 6.19 -9.55 17.22
C ASN A 145 5.73 -8.20 16.67
N TRP A 146 6.35 -7.13 17.15
CA TRP A 146 6.18 -5.80 16.56
C TRP A 146 6.81 -5.74 15.17
N LEU A 147 6.19 -4.99 14.27
CA LEU A 147 6.84 -4.62 13.03
C LEU A 147 7.95 -3.61 13.31
N PRO A 148 9.17 -3.80 12.78
CA PRO A 148 10.17 -2.75 12.78
C PRO A 148 9.63 -1.53 12.00
N TYR A 149 10.05 -0.34 12.39
CA TYR A 149 9.71 0.88 11.65
C TYR A 149 10.37 0.84 10.26
N SER A 150 9.64 1.24 9.23
CA SER A 150 10.06 1.17 7.83
C SER A 150 11.01 2.31 7.41
N ASP A 151 11.94 2.74 8.27
CA ASP A 151 12.84 3.88 8.03
C ASP A 151 13.72 3.71 6.77
#